data_AF-K0SNG6-F1
#
_entry.id   AF-K0SNG6-F1
#
_cell.length_a   1.000
_cell.length_b   1.000
_cell.length_c   1.000
_cell.angle_alpha   90.00
_cell.angle_beta   90.00
_cell.angle_gamma   90.00
#
_symmetry.space_group_name_H-M   'P 1'
#
loop_
_entity.id
_entity.type
_entity.pdbx_description
1 polymer ?
#
loop_
_entity_poly.entity_id
_entity_poly.type
_entity_poly.pdbx_seq_one_letter_code
_entity_poly.pdbx_strand_id
1 'polypeptide(L)'
;MLTTALSSFWQKVAPLLPPGLVTCLAAAFVGDGDFTSIWRDEFVGTLLMIGLTFSPGKWIGKDSIPVAWVAHAVGVVAADKLGGGQQVNPSVSVSMYALGKISYTEMFVRIMGSMAGGLVAFPLFKLFADSFGLEPLGGPEFDPQDDEEGIAAGFGEFVAMVLLMIVIYVVNWELNFGKAHYWIKQTLTALGIRYLIETFPRAGPAINPMLATTWYIFAYGEYPTHLGHYFTYWVASAAGAIFASVLYVIYAGGTCFGARIPLGPIKGGEAKNAPESPKKKKS
;
A
#
# COMPACT_ATOMS: atom_id res chain seq x y z
N MET A 1 -3.36 -36.05 25.02
CA MET A 1 -2.19 -35.13 25.03
C MET A 1 -2.12 -34.29 23.76
N LEU A 2 -2.07 -34.89 22.55
CA LEU A 2 -1.97 -34.13 21.29
C LEU A 2 -3.18 -33.19 21.05
N THR A 3 -4.40 -33.66 21.29
CA THR A 3 -5.63 -32.86 21.15
C THR A 3 -5.67 -31.67 22.12
N THR A 4 -5.24 -31.86 23.37
CA THR A 4 -5.13 -30.81 24.38
C THR A 4 -4.05 -29.78 24.00
N ALA A 5 -2.89 -30.22 23.53
CA ALA A 5 -1.82 -29.33 23.08
C ALA A 5 -2.23 -28.49 21.85
N LEU A 6 -2.89 -29.11 20.87
CA LEU A 6 -3.46 -28.41 19.71
C LEU A 6 -4.57 -27.43 20.11
N SER A 7 -5.42 -27.79 21.06
CA SER A 7 -6.47 -26.91 21.58
C SER A 7 -5.89 -25.70 22.31
N SER A 8 -4.89 -25.88 23.18
CA SER A 8 -4.22 -24.78 23.87
C SER A 8 -3.41 -23.88 22.92
N PHE A 9 -2.81 -24.47 21.88
CA PHE A 9 -2.17 -23.70 20.82
C PHE A 9 -3.20 -22.89 20.02
N TRP A 10 -4.30 -23.51 19.60
CA TRP A 10 -5.38 -22.84 18.88
C TRP A 10 -6.01 -21.73 19.71
N GLN A 11 -6.25 -21.91 21.00
CA GLN A 11 -6.76 -20.85 21.88
C GLN A 11 -5.81 -19.64 22.00
N LYS A 12 -4.50 -19.85 21.82
CA LYS A 12 -3.51 -18.75 21.79
C LYS A 12 -3.42 -18.09 20.42
N VAL A 13 -3.61 -18.85 19.34
CA VAL A 13 -3.43 -18.38 17.96
C VAL A 13 -4.72 -17.83 17.35
N ALA A 14 -5.87 -18.42 17.65
CA ALA A 14 -7.16 -18.02 17.09
C ALA A 14 -7.52 -16.56 17.37
N PRO A 15 -7.29 -16.01 18.58
CA PRO A 15 -7.48 -14.57 18.82
C PRO A 15 -6.50 -13.68 18.03
N LEU A 16 -5.40 -14.26 17.53
CA LEU A 16 -4.41 -13.58 16.71
C LEU A 16 -4.64 -13.76 15.20
N LEU A 17 -5.69 -14.49 14.81
CA LEU A 17 -6.11 -14.59 13.41
C LEU A 17 -7.15 -13.50 13.16
N PRO A 18 -6.73 -12.32 12.66
CA PRO A 18 -7.68 -11.24 12.43
C PRO A 18 -8.69 -11.64 11.35
N PRO A 19 -9.90 -11.08 11.42
CA PRO A 19 -10.92 -11.36 10.42
C PRO A 19 -10.40 -11.03 9.01
N GLY A 20 -10.69 -11.94 8.06
CA GLY A 20 -10.30 -11.79 6.65
C GLY A 20 -8.93 -12.34 6.25
N LEU A 21 -8.06 -12.71 7.21
CA LEU A 21 -6.72 -13.23 6.87
C LEU A 21 -6.81 -14.50 6.00
N VAL A 22 -7.73 -15.41 6.31
CA VAL A 22 -7.96 -16.63 5.52
C VAL A 22 -8.37 -16.29 4.08
N THR A 23 -9.26 -15.31 3.90
CA THR A 23 -9.68 -14.85 2.57
C THR A 23 -8.51 -14.22 1.80
N CYS A 24 -7.67 -13.44 2.48
CA CYS A 24 -6.49 -12.84 1.86
C CYS A 24 -5.45 -13.92 1.47
N LEU A 25 -5.27 -14.96 2.30
CA LEU A 25 -4.39 -16.10 2.02
C LEU A 25 -4.90 -16.94 0.84
N ALA A 26 -6.22 -17.16 0.75
CA ALA A 26 -6.81 -17.91 -0.36
C ALA A 26 -6.50 -17.27 -1.72
N ALA A 27 -6.35 -15.94 -1.78
CA ALA A 27 -5.99 -15.23 -3.00
C ALA A 27 -4.60 -15.63 -3.55
N ALA A 28 -3.69 -16.14 -2.71
CA ALA A 28 -2.39 -16.64 -3.15
C ALA A 28 -2.48 -17.85 -4.10
N PHE A 29 -3.60 -18.58 -4.05
CA PHE A 29 -3.84 -19.81 -4.82
C PHE A 29 -4.79 -19.59 -6.02
N VAL A 30 -5.17 -18.35 -6.31
CA VAL A 30 -5.92 -18.03 -7.54
C VAL A 30 -5.10 -18.44 -8.76
N GLY A 31 -5.76 -19.01 -9.78
CA GLY A 31 -5.10 -19.49 -10.99
C GLY A 31 -4.08 -20.60 -10.70
N ASP A 32 -4.45 -21.56 -9.85
CA ASP A 32 -3.61 -22.70 -9.46
C ASP A 32 -2.22 -22.32 -8.90
N GLY A 33 -2.11 -21.13 -8.29
CA GLY A 33 -0.88 -20.62 -7.69
C GLY A 33 0.03 -19.81 -8.63
N ASP A 34 -0.41 -19.51 -9.85
CA ASP A 34 0.34 -18.68 -10.82
C ASP A 34 0.70 -17.28 -10.28
N PHE A 35 -0.03 -16.81 -9.26
CA PHE A 35 0.14 -15.52 -8.62
C PHE A 35 0.72 -15.60 -7.19
N THR A 36 1.11 -16.78 -6.69
CA THR A 36 1.64 -16.94 -5.33
C THR A 36 2.90 -16.09 -5.08
N SER A 37 3.77 -15.95 -6.08
CA SER A 37 4.97 -15.09 -5.98
C SER A 37 4.59 -13.63 -5.77
N ILE A 38 3.64 -13.11 -6.56
CA ILE A 38 3.14 -11.73 -6.45
C ILE A 38 2.49 -11.49 -5.09
N TRP A 39 1.67 -12.44 -4.62
CA TRP A 39 1.05 -12.37 -3.31
C TRP A 39 2.11 -12.28 -2.19
N ARG A 40 3.10 -13.19 -2.23
CA ARG A 40 4.18 -13.26 -1.23
C ARG A 40 4.99 -11.97 -1.21
N ASP A 41 5.30 -11.45 -2.39
CA ASP A 41 6.10 -10.25 -2.58
C ASP A 41 5.43 -9.05 -1.87
N GLU A 42 4.13 -8.82 -2.09
CA GLU A 42 3.34 -7.77 -1.42
C GLU A 42 3.12 -8.00 0.08
N PHE A 43 2.95 -9.27 0.48
CA PHE A 43 2.87 -9.67 1.89
C PHE A 43 4.16 -9.31 2.64
N VAL A 44 5.31 -9.70 2.09
CA VAL A 44 6.62 -9.50 2.72
C VAL A 44 6.96 -8.02 2.82
N GLY A 45 6.76 -7.21 1.78
CA GLY A 45 7.10 -5.79 1.96
C GLY A 45 6.08 -5.01 2.72
N THR A 46 4.83 -5.45 2.83
CA THR A 46 3.93 -4.82 3.79
C THR A 46 4.42 -5.04 5.22
N LEU A 47 4.91 -6.25 5.56
CA LEU A 47 5.56 -6.52 6.85
C LEU A 47 6.77 -5.60 7.07
N LEU A 48 7.66 -5.50 6.08
CA LEU A 48 8.86 -4.67 6.14
C LEU A 48 8.51 -3.18 6.25
N MET A 49 7.56 -2.70 5.45
CA MET A 49 7.10 -1.33 5.42
C MET A 49 6.53 -0.93 6.78
N ILE A 50 5.62 -1.72 7.35
CA ILE A 50 5.02 -1.41 8.65
C ILE A 50 6.09 -1.44 9.75
N GLY A 51 6.92 -2.48 9.78
CA GLY A 51 7.99 -2.60 10.77
C GLY A 51 8.96 -1.43 10.75
N LEU A 52 9.38 -0.98 9.57
CA LEU A 52 10.37 0.08 9.41
C LEU A 52 9.77 1.49 9.37
N THR A 53 8.46 1.64 9.19
CA THR A 53 7.80 2.96 9.18
C THR A 53 7.21 3.33 10.53
N PHE A 54 6.69 2.38 11.29
CA PHE A 54 5.98 2.66 12.55
C PHE A 54 6.84 2.49 13.80
N SER A 55 7.89 1.66 13.76
CA SER A 55 8.83 1.53 14.89
C SER A 55 9.72 2.77 15.14
N PRO A 56 10.23 3.48 14.12
CA PRO A 56 11.07 4.66 14.33
C PRO A 56 10.24 5.85 14.82
N GLY A 57 10.82 6.70 15.66
CA GLY A 57 10.10 7.77 16.35
C GLY A 57 9.36 7.30 17.61
N LYS A 58 9.15 5.99 17.78
CA LYS A 58 8.66 5.38 19.03
C LYS A 58 9.76 4.59 19.76
N TRP A 59 10.35 3.62 19.08
CA TRP A 59 11.35 2.71 19.65
C TRP A 59 12.77 3.22 19.46
N ILE A 60 13.03 3.86 18.32
CA ILE A 60 14.35 4.36 17.93
C ILE A 60 14.23 5.84 17.56
N GLY A 61 15.05 6.69 18.19
CA GLY A 61 15.06 8.13 17.93
C GLY A 61 13.71 8.79 18.24
N LYS A 62 13.21 8.58 19.46
CA LYS A 62 11.92 9.11 19.92
C LYS A 62 11.80 10.61 19.62
N ASP A 63 10.69 10.99 19.01
CA ASP A 63 10.37 12.36 18.57
C ASP A 63 11.36 13.00 17.57
N SER A 64 12.28 12.22 16.99
CA SER A 64 13.25 12.72 16.01
C SER A 64 12.70 12.63 14.58
N ILE A 65 12.30 13.77 14.03
CA ILE A 65 11.84 13.90 12.63
C ILE A 65 12.87 13.31 11.64
N PRO A 66 14.17 13.64 11.70
CA PRO A 66 15.15 13.08 10.77
C PRO A 66 15.23 11.55 10.81
N VAL A 67 15.16 10.95 12.01
CA VAL A 67 15.18 9.49 12.17
C VAL A 67 13.93 8.86 11.57
N ALA A 68 12.75 9.45 11.79
CA ALA A 68 11.51 8.99 11.20
C ALA A 68 11.55 9.05 9.67
N TRP A 69 12.08 10.13 9.09
CA TRP A 69 12.24 10.29 7.64
C TRP A 69 13.22 9.28 7.04
N VAL A 70 14.39 9.10 7.64
CA VAL A 70 15.40 8.14 7.17
C VAL A 70 14.87 6.71 7.27
N ALA A 71 14.26 6.35 8.39
CA ALA A 71 13.78 4.99 8.58
C ALA A 71 12.57 4.67 7.70
N HIS A 72 11.68 5.63 7.45
CA HIS A 72 10.64 5.50 6.42
C HIS A 72 11.25 5.28 5.03
N ALA A 73 12.27 6.05 4.66
CA ALA A 73 12.97 5.87 3.38
C ALA A 73 13.60 4.48 3.25
N VAL A 74 14.27 4.02 4.30
CA VAL A 74 14.81 2.65 4.37
C VAL A 74 13.69 1.62 4.27
N GLY A 75 12.57 1.83 4.94
CA GLY A 75 11.41 0.93 4.91
C GLY A 75 10.81 0.76 3.52
N VAL A 76 10.57 1.86 2.82
CA VAL A 76 10.04 1.85 1.44
C VAL A 76 11.02 1.18 0.49
N VAL A 77 12.31 1.52 0.56
CA VAL A 77 13.34 0.92 -0.30
C VAL A 77 13.52 -0.57 0.00
N ALA A 78 13.51 -0.97 1.28
CA ALA A 78 13.63 -2.37 1.69
C ALA A 78 12.42 -3.18 1.26
N ALA A 79 11.20 -2.64 1.42
CA ALA A 79 10.00 -3.25 0.87
C ALA A 79 10.18 -3.46 -0.63
N ASP A 80 10.33 -2.39 -1.43
CA ASP A 80 10.47 -2.51 -2.89
C ASP A 80 11.57 -3.49 -3.31
N LYS A 81 12.75 -3.43 -2.69
CA LYS A 81 13.89 -4.27 -3.08
C LYS A 81 13.74 -5.73 -2.70
N LEU A 82 13.31 -6.01 -1.48
CA LEU A 82 13.34 -7.37 -0.91
C LEU A 82 12.11 -8.19 -1.29
N GLY A 83 10.96 -7.55 -1.54
CA GLY A 83 9.80 -8.23 -2.10
C GLY A 83 9.52 -7.84 -3.54
N GLY A 84 10.54 -7.60 -4.36
CA GLY A 84 10.43 -7.79 -5.81
C GLY A 84 9.71 -6.70 -6.62
N GLY A 85 9.74 -5.44 -6.21
CA GLY A 85 9.12 -4.32 -6.96
C GLY A 85 7.63 -4.16 -6.64
N GLN A 86 7.34 -4.11 -5.34
CA GLN A 86 5.99 -4.18 -4.79
C GLN A 86 5.35 -2.81 -4.63
N GLN A 87 4.02 -2.81 -4.67
CA GLN A 87 3.22 -1.60 -4.58
C GLN A 87 2.85 -1.29 -3.13
N VAL A 88 2.64 -2.32 -2.30
CA VAL A 88 2.27 -2.30 -0.87
C VAL A 88 1.10 -1.37 -0.54
N ASN A 89 0.32 -1.02 -1.56
CA ASN A 89 -0.70 0.01 -1.50
C ASN A 89 -1.79 -0.32 -2.53
N PRO A 90 -3.02 -0.67 -2.08
CA PRO A 90 -4.09 -1.03 -2.98
C PRO A 90 -4.44 0.02 -4.05
N SER A 91 -4.37 1.32 -3.72
CA SER A 91 -4.66 2.39 -4.68
C SER A 91 -3.60 2.50 -5.77
N VAL A 92 -2.33 2.23 -5.45
CA VAL A 92 -1.27 2.12 -6.46
C VAL A 92 -1.54 0.93 -7.39
N SER A 93 -2.04 -0.20 -6.86
CA SER A 93 -2.49 -1.33 -7.69
C SER A 93 -3.63 -0.97 -8.63
N VAL A 94 -4.61 -0.21 -8.15
CA VAL A 94 -5.71 0.29 -8.98
C VAL A 94 -5.18 1.16 -10.13
N SER A 95 -4.23 2.07 -9.86
CA SER A 95 -3.58 2.86 -10.91
C SER A 95 -2.84 1.99 -11.93
N MET A 96 -2.04 1.01 -11.48
CA MET A 96 -1.31 0.13 -12.38
C MET A 96 -2.25 -0.70 -13.26
N TYR A 97 -3.39 -1.12 -12.73
CA TYR A 97 -4.45 -1.76 -13.52
C TYR A 97 -5.09 -0.78 -14.50
N ALA A 98 -5.43 0.43 -14.06
CA ALA A 98 -5.99 1.48 -14.91
C ALA A 98 -5.06 1.78 -16.11
N LEU A 99 -3.75 1.80 -15.90
CA LEU A 99 -2.75 2.04 -16.95
C LEU A 99 -2.39 0.77 -17.77
N GLY A 100 -3.08 -0.34 -17.54
CA GLY A 100 -2.84 -1.62 -18.22
C GLY A 100 -1.47 -2.23 -17.94
N LYS A 101 -0.82 -1.86 -16.83
CA LYS A 101 0.50 -2.38 -16.43
C LYS A 101 0.42 -3.73 -15.73
N ILE A 102 -0.71 -4.01 -15.10
CA ILE A 102 -1.04 -5.30 -14.48
C ILE A 102 -2.45 -5.71 -14.88
N SER A 103 -2.72 -7.01 -14.87
CA SER A 103 -4.08 -7.53 -15.07
C SER A 103 -4.98 -7.27 -13.85
N TYR A 104 -6.29 -7.41 -14.05
CA TYR A 104 -7.26 -7.37 -12.94
C TYR A 104 -6.94 -8.40 -11.85
N THR A 105 -6.57 -9.63 -12.25
CA THR A 105 -6.19 -10.69 -11.31
C THR A 105 -4.94 -10.34 -10.53
N GLU A 106 -3.91 -9.79 -11.17
CA GLU A 106 -2.71 -9.32 -10.48
C GLU A 106 -3.02 -8.18 -9.51
N MET A 107 -3.86 -7.22 -9.90
CA MET A 107 -4.31 -6.14 -9.01
C MET A 107 -4.99 -6.73 -7.77
N PHE A 108 -5.96 -7.63 -7.95
CA PHE A 108 -6.66 -8.27 -6.84
C PHE A 108 -5.69 -9.03 -5.92
N VAL A 109 -4.80 -9.85 -6.47
CA VAL A 109 -3.84 -10.64 -5.68
C VAL A 109 -2.87 -9.74 -4.91
N ARG A 110 -2.43 -8.62 -5.51
CA ARG A 110 -1.55 -7.65 -4.82
C ARG A 110 -2.24 -6.97 -3.64
N ILE A 111 -3.50 -6.56 -3.83
CA ILE A 111 -4.32 -6.00 -2.76
C ILE A 111 -4.45 -7.01 -1.62
N MET A 112 -4.76 -8.27 -1.93
CA MET A 112 -4.91 -9.31 -0.91
C MET A 112 -3.59 -9.66 -0.22
N GLY A 113 -2.46 -9.67 -0.94
CA GLY A 113 -1.14 -9.88 -0.37
C GLY A 113 -0.76 -8.78 0.63
N SER A 114 -0.95 -7.52 0.23
CA SER A 114 -0.71 -6.38 1.13
C SER A 114 -1.66 -6.39 2.34
N MET A 115 -2.96 -6.66 2.14
CA MET A 115 -3.92 -6.82 3.25
C MET A 115 -3.49 -7.90 4.23
N ALA A 116 -3.13 -9.09 3.76
CA ALA A 116 -2.59 -10.15 4.63
C ALA A 116 -1.34 -9.71 5.39
N GLY A 117 -0.44 -8.98 4.72
CA GLY A 117 0.76 -8.43 5.33
C GLY A 117 0.44 -7.50 6.50
N GLY A 118 -0.51 -6.57 6.32
CA GLY A 118 -0.92 -5.64 7.37
C GLY A 118 -1.64 -6.32 8.52
N LEU A 119 -2.54 -7.25 8.21
CA LEU A 119 -3.25 -8.09 9.18
C LEU A 119 -2.29 -8.89 10.09
N VAL A 120 -1.14 -9.31 9.56
CA VAL A 120 -0.10 -10.01 10.35
C VAL A 120 0.87 -9.03 11.02
N ALA A 121 1.23 -7.93 10.35
CA ALA A 121 2.25 -7.01 10.83
C ALA A 121 1.91 -6.40 12.19
N PHE A 122 0.72 -5.80 12.34
CA PHE A 122 0.37 -5.09 13.57
C PHE A 122 0.34 -6.00 14.81
N PRO A 123 -0.31 -7.18 14.80
CA PRO A 123 -0.21 -8.13 15.90
C PRO A 123 1.23 -8.58 16.19
N LEU A 124 2.01 -8.87 15.14
CA LEU A 124 3.40 -9.31 15.28
C LEU A 124 4.25 -8.25 15.98
N PHE A 125 4.16 -7.00 15.56
CA PHE A 125 4.92 -5.91 16.15
C PHE A 125 4.40 -5.49 17.53
N LYS A 126 3.11 -5.70 17.84
CA LYS A 126 2.60 -5.60 19.20
C LYS A 126 3.27 -6.63 20.12
N LEU A 127 3.31 -7.90 19.71
CA LEU A 127 3.96 -8.96 20.49
C LEU A 127 5.45 -8.65 20.71
N PHE A 128 6.12 -8.13 19.69
CA PHE A 128 7.49 -7.66 19.81
C PHE A 128 7.60 -6.52 20.83
N ALA A 129 6.77 -5.48 20.71
CA ALA A 129 6.78 -4.35 21.65
C ALA A 129 6.57 -4.80 23.10
N ASP A 130 5.57 -5.64 23.35
CA ASP A 130 5.25 -6.17 24.67
C ASP A 130 6.42 -6.98 25.24
N SER A 131 7.07 -7.80 24.41
CA SER A 131 8.18 -8.67 24.83
C SER A 131 9.42 -7.88 25.25
N PHE A 132 9.61 -6.68 24.70
CA PHE A 132 10.75 -5.81 24.98
C PHE A 132 10.40 -4.59 25.85
N GLY A 133 9.16 -4.47 26.31
CA GLY A 133 8.70 -3.31 27.10
C GLY A 133 8.74 -1.99 26.32
N LEU A 134 8.53 -2.05 25.00
CA LEU A 134 8.53 -0.89 24.11
C LEU A 134 7.14 -0.26 24.01
N GLU A 135 7.10 1.00 23.59
CA GLU A 135 5.84 1.72 23.38
C GLU A 135 5.00 1.05 22.27
N PRO A 136 3.68 0.88 22.43
CA PRO A 136 2.83 0.31 21.39
C PRO A 136 2.88 1.12 20.09
N LEU A 137 2.85 0.43 18.95
CA LEU A 137 2.67 1.10 17.66
C LEU A 137 1.33 1.82 17.61
N GLY A 138 1.28 2.94 16.90
CA GLY A 138 0.03 3.59 16.49
C GLY A 138 -0.25 3.29 15.02
N GLY A 139 -1.40 3.73 14.52
CA GLY A 139 -1.71 3.67 13.10
C GLY A 139 -2.65 4.80 12.68
N PRO A 140 -2.96 4.89 11.38
CA PRO A 140 -3.84 5.91 10.87
C PRO A 140 -5.27 5.67 11.34
N GLU A 141 -5.87 6.70 11.92
CA GLU A 141 -7.26 6.71 12.34
C GLU A 141 -7.93 7.95 11.78
N PHE A 142 -9.14 7.73 11.31
CA PHE A 142 -10.09 8.77 10.94
C PHE A 142 -10.88 9.12 12.20
N ASP A 143 -11.02 10.41 12.49
CA ASP A 143 -11.84 10.88 13.60
C ASP A 143 -13.28 11.20 13.12
N PRO A 144 -14.27 10.35 13.44
CA PRO A 144 -15.67 10.59 13.06
C PRO A 144 -16.30 11.78 13.78
N GLN A 145 -15.71 12.27 14.89
CA GLN A 145 -16.26 13.43 15.60
C GLN A 145 -15.95 14.74 14.86
N ASP A 146 -14.80 14.79 14.17
CA ASP A 146 -14.32 15.97 13.45
C ASP A 146 -14.74 16.03 11.98
N ASP A 147 -15.17 14.89 11.41
CA ASP A 147 -15.57 14.76 10.01
C ASP A 147 -16.54 13.59 9.84
N GLU A 148 -17.74 13.67 10.40
CA GLU A 148 -18.73 12.58 10.46
C GLU A 148 -18.90 11.83 9.12
N GLU A 149 -18.90 12.51 7.98
CA GLU A 149 -19.08 11.86 6.68
C GLU A 149 -17.76 11.42 6.01
N GLY A 150 -16.61 11.79 6.57
CA GLY A 150 -15.29 11.52 6.00
C GLY A 150 -14.99 12.33 4.74
N ILE A 151 -15.72 13.43 4.50
CA ILE A 151 -15.62 14.22 3.26
C ILE A 151 -14.30 14.98 3.23
N ALA A 152 -13.94 15.67 4.31
CA ALA A 152 -12.74 16.48 4.34
C ALA A 152 -11.47 15.60 4.37
N ALA A 153 -11.50 14.52 5.15
CA ALA A 153 -10.48 13.49 5.18
C ALA A 153 -10.36 12.79 3.82
N GLY A 154 -11.49 12.46 3.20
CA GLY A 154 -11.54 11.83 1.87
C GLY A 154 -10.99 12.75 0.77
N PHE A 155 -11.31 14.04 0.79
CA PHE A 155 -10.70 14.99 -0.14
C PHE A 155 -9.19 15.10 0.05
N GLY A 156 -8.72 15.12 1.31
CA GLY A 156 -7.29 15.07 1.63
C GLY A 156 -6.61 13.83 1.06
N GLU A 157 -7.18 12.64 1.29
CA GLU A 157 -6.70 11.37 0.74
C GLU A 157 -6.70 11.33 -0.80
N PHE A 158 -7.74 11.87 -1.43
CA PHE A 158 -7.82 12.01 -2.89
C PHE A 158 -6.67 12.85 -3.43
N VAL A 159 -6.47 14.06 -2.89
CA VAL A 159 -5.42 14.97 -3.36
C VAL A 159 -4.04 14.39 -3.09
N ALA A 160 -3.82 13.83 -1.89
CA ALA A 160 -2.57 13.20 -1.52
C ALA A 160 -2.24 12.02 -2.46
N MET A 161 -3.23 11.19 -2.81
CA MET A 161 -3.04 10.09 -3.74
C MET A 161 -2.76 10.57 -5.16
N VAL A 162 -3.43 11.63 -5.65
CA VAL A 162 -3.12 12.23 -6.95
C VAL A 162 -1.66 12.67 -7.01
N LEU A 163 -1.20 13.40 -5.99
CA LEU A 163 0.18 13.88 -5.90
C LEU A 163 1.18 12.73 -5.78
N LEU A 164 0.87 11.70 -4.98
CA LEU A 164 1.71 10.52 -4.84
C LEU A 164 1.89 9.81 -6.19
N MET A 165 0.81 9.60 -6.93
CA MET A 165 0.89 8.96 -8.24
C MET A 165 1.69 9.80 -9.23
N ILE A 166 1.54 11.13 -9.23
CA ILE A 166 2.37 12.03 -10.04
C ILE A 166 3.87 11.86 -9.67
N VAL A 167 4.21 11.85 -8.38
CA VAL A 167 5.58 11.60 -7.92
C VAL A 167 6.08 10.24 -8.45
N ILE A 168 5.29 9.18 -8.29
CA ILE A 168 5.64 7.84 -8.78
C ILE A 168 5.90 7.87 -10.28
N TYR A 169 5.01 8.44 -11.10
CA TYR A 169 5.16 8.49 -12.55
C TYR A 169 6.38 9.30 -12.96
N VAL A 170 6.56 10.50 -12.40
CA VAL A 170 7.69 11.36 -12.75
C VAL A 170 9.00 10.67 -12.40
N VAL A 171 9.12 10.16 -11.18
CA VAL A 171 10.38 9.62 -10.66
C VAL A 171 10.70 8.24 -11.24
N ASN A 172 9.70 7.41 -11.52
CA ASN A 172 9.91 6.05 -12.04
C ASN A 172 9.90 5.96 -13.57
N TRP A 173 9.18 6.84 -14.27
CA TRP A 173 8.95 6.69 -15.72
C TRP A 173 9.51 7.84 -16.54
N GLU A 174 9.60 9.05 -15.98
CA GLU A 174 10.01 10.23 -16.73
C GLU A 174 11.49 10.60 -16.51
N LEU A 175 11.96 10.47 -15.28
CA LEU A 175 13.34 10.78 -14.92
C LEU A 175 14.24 9.56 -15.09
N ASN A 176 15.47 9.80 -15.55
CA ASN A 176 16.51 8.77 -15.62
C ASN A 176 17.76 9.30 -14.92
N PHE A 177 18.21 8.59 -13.87
CA PHE A 177 19.40 8.97 -13.09
C PHE A 177 20.61 8.07 -13.37
N GLY A 178 20.67 7.48 -14.57
CA GLY A 178 21.78 6.64 -15.02
C GLY A 178 22.01 5.42 -14.12
N LYS A 179 23.27 5.16 -13.75
CA LYS A 179 23.66 3.97 -12.97
C LYS A 179 23.04 3.92 -11.57
N ALA A 180 22.72 5.08 -10.99
CA ALA A 180 22.12 5.19 -9.66
C ALA A 180 20.59 5.28 -9.69
N HIS A 181 19.96 5.08 -10.86
CA HIS A 181 18.54 5.31 -11.08
C HIS A 181 17.64 4.62 -10.04
N TYR A 182 17.88 3.35 -9.71
CA TYR A 182 17.08 2.64 -8.72
C TYR A 182 17.12 3.29 -7.32
N TRP A 183 18.31 3.59 -6.80
CA TRP A 183 18.47 4.11 -5.45
C TRP A 183 17.90 5.53 -5.33
N ILE A 184 18.17 6.37 -6.33
CA ILE A 184 17.67 7.75 -6.35
C ILE A 184 16.16 7.74 -6.48
N LYS A 185 15.60 6.97 -7.42
CA LYS A 185 14.15 6.98 -7.67
C LYS A 185 13.37 6.49 -6.45
N GLN A 186 13.78 5.37 -5.83
CA GLN A 186 13.05 4.83 -4.68
C GLN A 186 13.18 5.71 -3.44
N THR A 187 14.35 6.33 -3.24
CA THR A 187 14.54 7.30 -2.14
C THR A 187 13.65 8.52 -2.34
N LEU A 188 13.60 9.09 -3.56
CA LEU A 188 12.73 10.23 -3.86
C LEU A 188 11.25 9.87 -3.73
N THR A 189 10.83 8.67 -4.15
CA THR A 189 9.46 8.17 -3.92
C THR A 189 9.16 8.10 -2.43
N ALA A 190 10.06 7.57 -1.60
CA ALA A 190 9.85 7.50 -0.16
C ALA A 190 9.79 8.87 0.52
N LEU A 191 10.64 9.82 0.12
CA LEU A 191 10.57 11.21 0.58
C LEU A 191 9.24 11.86 0.17
N GLY A 192 8.77 11.60 -1.04
CA GLY A 192 7.47 12.07 -1.53
C GLY A 192 6.31 11.50 -0.70
N ILE A 193 6.30 10.19 -0.42
CA ILE A 193 5.30 9.56 0.45
C ILE A 193 5.32 10.23 1.83
N ARG A 194 6.50 10.36 2.45
CA ARG A 194 6.64 10.94 3.79
C ARG A 194 6.13 12.38 3.85
N TYR A 195 6.52 13.20 2.88
CA TYR A 195 6.07 14.58 2.78
C TYR A 195 4.54 14.67 2.67
N LEU A 196 3.93 13.83 1.83
CA LEU A 196 2.49 13.84 1.62
C LEU A 196 1.72 13.39 2.88
N ILE A 197 2.16 12.35 3.59
CA ILE A 197 1.47 11.92 4.83
C ILE A 197 1.57 12.98 5.94
N GLU A 198 2.65 13.76 5.98
CA GLU A 198 2.78 14.87 6.94
C GLU A 198 1.98 16.12 6.51
N THR A 199 1.79 16.32 5.20
CA THR A 199 1.04 17.46 4.65
C THR A 199 -0.48 17.25 4.69
N PHE A 200 -0.95 16.01 4.58
CA PHE A 200 -2.38 15.66 4.58
C PHE A 200 -2.76 14.78 5.79
N PRO A 201 -2.63 15.28 7.04
CA PRO A 201 -2.71 14.45 8.24
C PRO A 201 -4.14 14.06 8.66
N ARG A 202 -5.18 14.60 8.01
CA ARG A 202 -6.58 14.54 8.50
C ARG A 202 -7.16 13.13 8.59
N ALA A 203 -6.68 12.21 7.75
CA ALA A 203 -7.05 10.79 7.81
C ALA A 203 -5.97 9.93 8.51
N GLY A 204 -5.08 10.57 9.27
CA GLY A 204 -3.81 9.97 9.68
C GLY A 204 -2.86 9.74 8.49
N PRO A 205 -1.68 9.17 8.74
CA PRO A 205 -0.67 8.92 7.71
C PRO A 205 -1.00 7.67 6.86
N ALA A 206 -2.19 7.60 6.27
CA ALA A 206 -2.61 6.44 5.50
C ALA A 206 -2.11 6.52 4.06
N ILE A 207 -2.71 7.38 3.20
CA ILE A 207 -2.52 7.40 1.72
C ILE A 207 -2.45 5.97 1.13
N ASN A 208 -3.08 5.01 1.81
CA ASN A 208 -2.90 3.58 1.65
C ASN A 208 -4.08 2.87 2.32
N PRO A 209 -5.06 2.39 1.53
CA PRO A 209 -6.28 1.78 2.06
C PRO A 209 -6.00 0.58 2.97
N MET A 210 -4.97 -0.20 2.64
CA MET A 210 -4.60 -1.38 3.43
C MET A 210 -4.13 -0.99 4.83
N LEU A 211 -3.35 0.07 4.95
CA LEU A 211 -2.77 0.47 6.22
C LEU A 211 -3.86 0.88 7.22
N ALA A 212 -4.81 1.70 6.79
CA ALA A 212 -5.94 2.12 7.62
C ALA A 212 -6.87 0.97 8.00
N THR A 213 -7.25 0.12 7.05
CA THR A 213 -8.16 -0.99 7.37
C THR A 213 -7.50 -2.04 8.25
N THR A 214 -6.24 -2.40 8.00
CA THR A 214 -5.56 -3.42 8.82
C THR A 214 -5.19 -2.91 10.20
N TRP A 215 -4.88 -1.61 10.34
CA TRP A 215 -4.75 -0.96 11.65
C TRP A 215 -6.07 -1.00 12.41
N TYR A 216 -7.18 -0.60 11.79
CA TYR A 216 -8.51 -0.61 12.42
C TYR A 216 -8.88 -2.01 12.94
N ILE A 217 -8.70 -3.03 12.10
CA ILE A 217 -8.98 -4.42 12.50
C ILE A 217 -8.12 -4.85 13.69
N PHE A 218 -6.85 -4.43 13.72
CA PHE A 218 -5.98 -4.71 14.85
C PHE A 218 -6.42 -3.95 16.12
N ALA A 219 -6.74 -2.67 16.01
CA ALA A 219 -7.09 -1.81 17.14
C ALA A 219 -8.44 -2.17 17.78
N TYR A 220 -9.43 -2.53 16.96
CA TYR A 220 -10.82 -2.75 17.40
C TYR A 220 -11.26 -4.22 17.34
N GLY A 221 -10.48 -5.10 16.72
CA GLY A 221 -10.79 -6.54 16.62
C GLY A 221 -11.87 -6.88 15.59
N GLU A 222 -12.37 -5.89 14.84
CA GLU A 222 -13.44 -6.05 13.86
C GLU A 222 -13.20 -5.19 12.61
N TYR A 223 -13.97 -5.44 11.55
CA TYR A 223 -13.93 -4.59 10.37
C TYR A 223 -14.51 -3.21 10.67
N PRO A 224 -14.04 -2.14 9.98
CA PRO A 224 -14.66 -0.83 10.07
C PRO A 224 -16.16 -0.91 9.81
N THR A 225 -16.96 -0.37 10.73
CA THR A 225 -18.42 -0.31 10.59
C THR A 225 -18.88 1.03 10.03
N HIS A 226 -18.05 2.07 10.18
CA HIS A 226 -18.34 3.43 9.75
C HIS A 226 -18.08 3.62 8.24
N LEU A 227 -19.07 4.10 7.48
CA LEU A 227 -18.96 4.27 6.03
C LEU A 227 -17.88 5.29 5.61
N GLY A 228 -17.67 6.32 6.44
CA GLY A 228 -16.59 7.30 6.26
C GLY A 228 -15.20 6.64 6.12
N HIS A 229 -14.93 5.54 6.84
CA HIS A 229 -13.67 4.81 6.70
C HIS A 229 -13.45 4.32 5.26
N TYR A 230 -14.45 3.64 4.70
CA TYR A 230 -14.36 3.10 3.35
C TYR A 230 -14.36 4.22 2.29
N PHE A 231 -15.15 5.26 2.50
CA PHE A 231 -15.16 6.41 1.61
C PHE A 231 -13.79 7.09 1.57
N THR A 232 -13.24 7.46 2.73
CA THR A 232 -11.96 8.15 2.85
C THR A 232 -10.81 7.32 2.33
N TYR A 233 -10.61 6.11 2.85
CA TYR A 233 -9.41 5.35 2.57
C TYR A 233 -9.47 4.54 1.29
N TRP A 234 -10.62 4.00 0.90
CA TRP A 234 -10.73 3.15 -0.30
C TRP A 234 -11.23 3.93 -1.51
N VAL A 235 -12.38 4.59 -1.40
CA VAL A 235 -13.03 5.25 -2.54
C VAL A 235 -12.23 6.46 -2.98
N ALA A 236 -11.96 7.40 -2.06
CA ALA A 236 -11.30 8.66 -2.40
C ALA A 236 -9.85 8.43 -2.86
N SER A 237 -9.12 7.55 -2.16
CA SER A 237 -7.77 7.15 -2.55
C SER A 237 -7.75 6.48 -3.94
N ALA A 238 -8.59 5.46 -4.19
CA ALA A 238 -8.64 4.82 -5.51
C ALA A 238 -9.08 5.79 -6.62
N ALA A 239 -10.03 6.68 -6.35
CA ALA A 239 -10.45 7.73 -7.28
C ALA A 239 -9.29 8.68 -7.62
N GLY A 240 -8.48 9.07 -6.63
CA GLY A 240 -7.28 9.87 -6.84
C GLY A 240 -6.25 9.14 -7.72
N ALA A 241 -6.04 7.85 -7.48
CA ALA A 241 -5.13 7.03 -8.28
C ALA A 241 -5.60 6.89 -9.74
N ILE A 242 -6.90 6.68 -9.97
CA ILE A 242 -7.50 6.64 -11.31
C ILE A 242 -7.39 8.00 -11.99
N PHE A 243 -7.72 9.09 -11.28
CA PHE A 243 -7.62 10.44 -11.81
C PHE A 243 -6.20 10.77 -12.25
N ALA A 244 -5.19 10.48 -11.42
CA ALA A 244 -3.79 10.65 -11.81
C ALA A 244 -3.40 9.78 -13.02
N SER A 245 -3.93 8.56 -13.11
CA SER A 245 -3.73 7.69 -14.28
C SER A 245 -4.28 8.31 -15.57
N VAL A 246 -5.48 8.92 -15.50
CA VAL A 246 -6.06 9.68 -16.62
C VAL A 246 -5.18 10.87 -16.99
N LEU A 247 -4.72 11.66 -16.01
CA LEU A 247 -3.80 12.78 -16.26
C LEU A 247 -2.52 12.33 -16.95
N TYR A 248 -1.95 11.20 -16.50
CA TYR A 248 -0.73 10.66 -17.10
C TYR A 248 -0.95 10.16 -18.54
N VAL A 249 -2.10 9.54 -18.83
CA VAL A 249 -2.45 9.16 -20.21
C VAL A 249 -2.64 10.39 -21.10
N ILE A 250 -3.25 11.47 -20.60
CA ILE A 250 -3.35 12.75 -21.35
C ILE A 250 -1.96 13.34 -21.61
N TYR A 251 -1.05 13.23 -20.64
CA TYR A 251 0.31 13.73 -20.77
C TYR A 251 1.18 12.89 -21.72
N ALA A 252 1.37 11.61 -21.41
CA ALA A 252 2.32 10.71 -22.06
C ALA A 252 1.72 9.79 -23.13
N GLY A 253 0.38 9.73 -23.23
CA GLY A 253 -0.34 8.82 -24.12
C GLY A 253 -0.62 7.45 -23.51
N GLY A 254 -1.27 6.58 -24.27
CA GLY A 254 -1.61 5.22 -23.86
C GLY A 254 -3.12 4.99 -23.73
N THR A 255 -3.51 4.11 -22.79
CA THR A 255 -4.90 3.78 -22.51
C THR A 255 -5.17 3.84 -21.01
N CYS A 256 -6.43 4.13 -20.65
CA CYS A 256 -6.95 3.98 -19.30
C CYS A 256 -8.07 2.93 -19.33
N PHE A 257 -7.93 1.86 -18.56
CA PHE A 257 -8.77 0.66 -18.60
C PHE A 257 -8.94 0.09 -20.03
N GLY A 258 -7.88 0.13 -20.82
CA GLY A 258 -7.90 -0.31 -22.23
C GLY A 258 -8.56 0.66 -23.21
N ALA A 259 -9.22 1.71 -22.74
CA ALA A 259 -9.82 2.75 -23.57
C ALA A 259 -8.81 3.87 -23.89
N ARG A 260 -8.83 4.38 -25.11
CA ARG A 260 -8.10 5.60 -25.49
C ARG A 260 -8.87 6.83 -25.02
N ILE A 261 -8.15 7.83 -24.52
CA ILE A 261 -8.74 9.11 -24.11
C ILE A 261 -8.65 10.06 -25.31
N PRO A 262 -9.72 10.83 -25.63
CA PRO A 262 -9.74 11.75 -26.78
C PRO A 262 -8.90 13.02 -26.56
N LEU A 263 -8.07 13.08 -25.53
CA LEU A 263 -7.24 14.21 -25.14
C LEU A 263 -5.78 13.73 -24.97
N GLY A 264 -4.82 14.46 -25.57
CA GLY A 264 -3.40 14.12 -25.55
C GLY A 264 -2.94 13.17 -26.68
N PRO A 265 -1.67 12.69 -26.67
CA PRO A 265 -0.62 13.00 -25.71
C PRO A 265 -0.06 14.43 -25.86
N ILE A 266 0.06 15.17 -24.74
CA ILE A 266 0.66 16.52 -24.71
C ILE A 266 2.18 16.46 -24.94
N LYS A 267 2.86 15.44 -24.40
CA LYS A 267 4.32 15.28 -24.47
C LYS A 267 4.85 15.11 -25.92
N GLY A 268 3.97 14.89 -26.88
CA GLY A 268 4.31 14.63 -28.28
C GLY A 268 4.74 13.18 -28.52
N GLY A 269 4.54 12.71 -29.75
CA GLY A 269 4.77 11.33 -30.18
C GLY A 269 3.47 10.55 -30.37
N GLU A 270 3.47 9.57 -31.29
CA GLU A 270 2.33 8.66 -31.43
C GLU A 270 2.08 7.96 -30.10
N ALA A 271 0.80 7.86 -29.69
CA ALA A 271 0.41 7.13 -28.50
C ALA A 271 0.97 5.71 -28.58
N LYS A 272 2.04 5.43 -27.83
CA LYS A 272 2.57 4.08 -27.73
C LYS A 272 1.46 3.23 -27.13
N ASN A 273 1.01 2.21 -27.88
CA ASN A 273 0.09 1.23 -27.33
C ASN A 273 0.66 0.72 -25.99
N ALA A 274 -0.20 0.43 -25.03
CA ALA A 274 0.22 -0.12 -23.76
C ALA A 274 1.19 -1.29 -24.03
N PRO A 275 2.37 -1.33 -23.37
CA PRO A 275 3.30 -2.42 -23.59
C PRO A 275 2.56 -3.73 -23.36
N GLU A 276 2.55 -4.62 -24.37
CA GLU A 276 2.00 -5.95 -24.20
C GLU A 276 2.61 -6.54 -22.94
N SER A 277 1.76 -7.04 -22.04
CA SER A 277 2.22 -7.76 -20.87
C SER A 277 3.18 -8.84 -21.36
N PRO A 278 4.42 -8.92 -20.81
CA PRO A 278 5.38 -9.89 -21.27
C PRO A 278 4.73 -11.26 -21.14
N LYS A 279 4.56 -11.96 -22.27
CA LYS A 279 4.05 -13.33 -22.29
C LYS A 279 4.93 -14.12 -21.34
N LYS A 280 4.43 -14.45 -20.14
CA LYS A 280 5.13 -15.37 -19.22
C LYS A 280 5.38 -16.64 -20.03
N LYS A 281 6.66 -16.98 -20.23
CA LYS A 281 7.02 -18.33 -20.66
C LYS A 281 6.41 -19.25 -19.62
N LYS A 282 5.47 -20.10 -20.04
CA LYS A 282 5.01 -21.22 -19.23
C LYS A 282 6.26 -22.05 -18.91
N SER A 283 6.67 -22.04 -17.64
CA SER A 283 7.65 -22.98 -17.10
C SER A 283 6.93 -24.26 -16.71
#